data_AF-Q1LH16-F1
#
_entry.id   AF-Q1LH16-F1
#
_cell.length_a   1.000
_cell.length_b   1.000
_cell.length_c   1.000
_cell.angle_alpha   90.00
_cell.angle_beta   90.00
_cell.angle_gamma   90.00
#
_symmetry.space_group_name_H-M   'P 1'
#
loop_
_entity.id
_entity.type
_entity.pdbx_description
1 polymer ?
#
loop_
_entity_poly.entity_id
_entity_poly.type
_entity_poly.pdbx_seq_one_letter_code
_entity_poly.pdbx_strand_id
1 'polypeptide(L)'
;MSSAQDLRPIVIKKAKSHAKPHGNHSWKIAYADFMTAMMALFLVLWLLSSSSPKVLVGVAEYFRTPLKVAIAGGDKSSLSTSVIPGGGKDVTAKDGEIMKAQTNDPAADAQRRRDQIESERLRGLKKRLEQIIENNPVLRQFRPQLLLDITSEGLRIQILDTQNRPMFRTGSAAVEPYMRTILREIGPVLNELPNKVSLSGHTDSAKYMMGQRAYSNWELSADRANASRQELVAGGMEEGKLLRVLGLADTMPLEKNDPLAPVNRRISIVVLNQRAQAQFEAENASAADVTVQAQKGQAAQDVQAQLGSASAAGAGESKGKGKGE
;
A
#
# COMPACT_ATOMS: atom_id res chain seq x y z
N MET A 1 9.57 28.82 78.94
CA MET A 1 11.02 28.59 78.76
C MET A 1 11.28 27.09 78.75
N SER A 2 11.95 26.64 77.69
CA SER A 2 12.64 25.37 77.42
C SER A 2 12.12 24.08 78.08
N SER A 3 11.42 23.29 77.26
CA SER A 3 11.05 21.90 77.48
C SER A 3 12.28 21.01 77.66
N ALA A 4 12.17 20.05 78.59
CA ALA A 4 13.11 18.97 78.80
C ALA A 4 13.29 18.14 77.51
N GLN A 5 14.54 17.94 77.08
CA GLN A 5 14.89 16.91 76.12
C GLN A 5 15.70 15.84 76.84
N ASP A 6 14.94 14.83 77.23
CA ASP A 6 15.35 13.59 77.85
C ASP A 6 16.12 12.74 76.83
N LEU A 7 17.41 12.54 77.08
CA LEU A 7 18.34 11.79 76.23
C LEU A 7 18.00 10.30 76.26
N ARG A 8 17.37 9.78 75.20
CA ARG A 8 17.30 8.33 74.97
C ARG A 8 18.26 7.93 73.85
N PRO A 9 19.22 7.02 74.10
CA PRO A 9 20.21 6.62 73.11
C PRO A 9 19.56 5.83 71.97
N ILE A 10 19.87 6.21 70.73
CA ILE A 10 19.42 5.52 69.52
C ILE A 10 20.22 4.21 69.41
N VAL A 11 19.57 3.10 69.76
CA VAL A 11 20.12 1.75 69.56
C VAL A 11 19.85 1.34 68.11
N ILE A 12 20.84 1.48 67.24
CA ILE A 12 20.80 0.93 65.88
C ILE A 12 20.99 -0.59 65.95
N LYS A 13 19.90 -1.35 65.95
CA LYS A 13 19.94 -2.80 65.71
C LYS A 13 20.32 -3.04 64.25
N LYS A 14 21.61 -3.25 63.98
CA LYS A 14 22.04 -3.86 62.71
C LYS A 14 21.55 -5.31 62.68
N ALA A 15 20.49 -5.57 61.92
CA ALA A 15 20.12 -6.93 61.58
C ALA A 15 21.27 -7.54 60.77
N LYS A 16 22.07 -8.42 61.40
CA LYS A 16 22.90 -9.35 60.66
C LYS A 16 21.96 -10.32 59.95
N SER A 17 21.60 -10.00 58.71
CA SER A 17 21.09 -11.01 57.80
C SER A 17 22.20 -12.04 57.67
N HIS A 18 21.97 -13.24 58.21
CA HIS A 18 22.72 -14.43 57.87
C HIS A 18 22.45 -14.74 56.39
N ALA A 19 23.13 -14.02 55.50
CA ALA A 19 23.37 -14.53 54.17
C ALA A 19 24.12 -15.84 54.36
N LYS A 20 23.43 -16.97 54.14
CA LYS A 20 24.09 -18.27 53.94
C LYS A 20 25.29 -18.02 53.03
N PRO A 21 26.47 -18.59 53.31
CA PRO A 21 27.61 -18.47 52.41
C PRO A 21 27.31 -19.32 51.18
N HIS A 22 26.43 -18.82 50.29
CA HIS A 22 26.34 -19.27 48.91
C HIS A 22 27.55 -18.69 48.19
N GLY A 23 28.73 -19.14 48.61
CA GLY A 23 29.96 -18.92 47.90
C GLY A 23 29.79 -19.42 46.47
N ASN A 24 30.07 -18.54 45.53
CA ASN A 24 30.81 -18.88 44.32
C ASN A 24 30.16 -19.95 43.42
N HIS A 25 28.85 -19.88 43.20
CA HIS A 25 28.18 -20.65 42.13
C HIS A 25 27.67 -19.76 40.98
N SER A 26 27.60 -18.44 41.14
CA SER A 26 27.18 -17.54 40.05
C SER A 26 28.09 -17.65 38.83
N TRP A 27 29.41 -17.80 39.04
CA TRP A 27 30.35 -18.00 37.94
C TRP A 27 30.21 -19.39 37.32
N LYS A 28 29.80 -20.41 38.08
CA LYS A 28 29.51 -21.76 37.56
C LYS A 28 28.23 -21.78 36.74
N ILE A 29 27.23 -20.98 37.12
CA ILE A 29 26.00 -20.79 36.34
C ILE A 29 26.32 -20.06 35.04
N ALA A 30 27.12 -18.98 35.08
CA ALA A 30 27.59 -18.30 33.88
C ALA A 30 28.47 -19.19 32.98
N TYR A 31 29.31 -20.04 33.59
CA TYR A 31 30.13 -21.02 32.86
C TYR A 31 29.28 -22.14 32.25
N ALA A 32 28.29 -22.65 32.97
CA ALA A 32 27.34 -23.63 32.45
C ALA A 32 26.52 -23.05 31.31
N ASP A 33 26.02 -21.81 31.44
CA ASP A 33 25.31 -21.09 30.40
C ASP A 33 26.19 -20.90 29.14
N PHE A 34 27.43 -20.47 29.32
CA PHE A 34 28.42 -20.38 28.24
C PHE A 34 28.67 -21.73 27.56
N MET A 35 28.82 -22.82 28.34
CA MET A 35 29.00 -24.16 27.78
C MET A 35 27.76 -24.66 27.03
N THR A 36 26.56 -24.36 27.50
CA THR A 36 25.32 -24.71 26.78
C THR A 36 25.13 -23.87 25.52
N ALA A 37 25.51 -22.59 25.54
CA ALA A 37 25.51 -21.74 24.35
C ALA A 37 26.51 -22.23 23.30
N MET A 38 27.71 -22.65 23.72
CA MET A 38 28.70 -23.28 22.84
C MET A 38 28.26 -24.64 22.32
N MET A 39 27.61 -25.45 23.14
CA MET A 39 27.02 -26.72 22.70
C MET A 39 25.91 -26.50 21.68
N ALA A 40 24.99 -25.54 21.92
CA ALA A 40 23.92 -25.21 20.99
C ALA A 40 24.47 -24.67 19.67
N LEU A 41 25.46 -23.76 19.73
CA LEU A 41 26.16 -23.25 18.55
C LEU A 41 26.86 -24.38 17.79
N PHE A 42 27.53 -25.29 18.51
CA PHE A 42 28.19 -26.45 17.91
C PHE A 42 27.19 -27.38 17.24
N LEU A 43 26.04 -27.68 17.85
CA LEU A 43 24.99 -28.49 17.24
C LEU A 43 24.42 -27.84 15.99
N VAL A 44 24.24 -26.52 16.00
CA VAL A 44 23.82 -25.77 14.80
C VAL A 44 24.89 -25.87 13.72
N LEU A 45 26.16 -25.60 14.03
CA LEU A 45 27.26 -25.70 13.05
C LEU A 45 27.45 -27.13 12.54
N TRP A 46 27.26 -28.12 13.40
CA TRP A 46 27.33 -29.54 13.06
C TRP A 46 26.18 -29.95 12.15
N LEU A 47 24.96 -29.49 12.43
CA LEU A 47 23.82 -29.65 11.53
C LEU A 47 24.05 -28.93 10.20
N LEU A 48 24.63 -27.71 10.22
CA LEU A 48 24.96 -26.98 9.00
C LEU A 48 26.02 -27.73 8.17
N SER A 49 27.01 -28.35 8.81
CA SER A 49 28.08 -29.12 8.14
C SER A 49 27.64 -30.50 7.67
N SER A 50 26.71 -31.15 8.36
CA SER A 50 26.23 -32.51 8.04
C SER A 50 25.00 -32.48 7.12
N SER A 51 24.35 -31.33 6.96
CA SER A 51 23.20 -31.19 6.07
C SER A 51 23.64 -30.95 4.64
N SER A 52 22.88 -31.52 3.70
CA SER A 52 23.16 -31.27 2.28
C SER A 52 23.02 -29.77 1.96
N PRO A 53 23.83 -29.23 1.02
CA PRO A 53 23.74 -27.84 0.60
C PRO A 53 22.31 -27.41 0.20
N LYS A 54 21.51 -28.34 -0.34
CA LYS A 54 20.11 -28.11 -0.70
C LYS A 54 19.22 -27.79 0.50
N VAL A 55 19.43 -28.44 1.65
CA VAL A 55 18.63 -28.20 2.88
C VAL A 55 18.98 -26.85 3.51
N LEU A 56 20.26 -26.47 3.52
CA LEU A 56 20.74 -25.20 4.08
C LEU A 56 20.17 -23.99 3.34
N VAL A 57 20.12 -24.09 2.01
CA VAL A 57 19.53 -23.06 1.15
C VAL A 57 18.03 -22.93 1.44
N GLY A 58 17.31 -24.04 1.59
CA GLY A 58 15.87 -24.03 1.90
C GLY A 58 15.53 -23.39 3.25
N VAL A 59 16.34 -23.64 4.29
CA VAL A 59 16.14 -22.99 5.61
C VAL A 59 16.47 -21.50 5.55
N ALA A 60 17.56 -21.12 4.86
CA ALA A 60 17.92 -19.71 4.70
C ALA A 60 16.85 -18.92 3.91
N GLU A 61 16.16 -19.59 2.98
CA GLU A 61 15.07 -19.00 2.21
C GLU A 61 13.84 -18.69 3.07
N TYR A 62 13.48 -19.60 3.99
CA TYR A 62 12.36 -19.41 4.91
C TYR A 62 12.49 -18.11 5.72
N PHE A 63 13.70 -17.76 6.15
CA PHE A 63 13.96 -16.54 6.92
C PHE A 63 14.18 -15.29 6.06
N ARG A 64 14.50 -15.44 4.77
CA ARG A 64 14.69 -14.32 3.83
C ARG A 64 13.41 -13.88 3.13
N THR A 65 12.38 -14.74 3.11
CA THR A 65 11.12 -14.42 2.44
C THR A 65 10.29 -13.49 3.33
N PRO A 66 9.98 -12.25 2.90
CA PRO A 66 9.09 -11.38 3.67
C PRO A 66 7.73 -12.07 3.83
N LEU A 67 7.16 -12.09 5.04
CA LEU A 67 5.87 -12.75 5.33
C LEU A 67 4.76 -12.40 4.32
N LYS A 68 4.80 -11.19 3.72
CA LYS A 68 3.88 -10.76 2.66
C LYS A 68 3.96 -11.61 1.39
N VAL A 69 5.13 -12.09 0.98
CA VAL A 69 5.32 -12.92 -0.22
C VAL A 69 4.89 -14.37 0.02
N ALA A 70 5.14 -14.88 1.23
CA ALA A 70 4.75 -16.23 1.63
C ALA A 70 3.23 -16.41 1.76
N ILE A 71 2.50 -15.36 2.17
CA ILE A 71 1.03 -15.38 2.33
C ILE A 71 0.30 -14.99 1.02
N ALA A 72 0.86 -14.07 0.20
CA ALA A 72 0.21 -13.58 -1.01
C ALA A 72 0.53 -14.39 -2.29
N GLY A 73 1.24 -15.52 -2.18
CA GLY A 73 1.55 -16.38 -3.33
C GLY A 73 2.49 -15.74 -4.37
N GLY A 74 3.34 -14.79 -3.95
CA GLY A 74 4.32 -14.15 -4.82
C GLY A 74 5.50 -15.06 -5.15
N ASP A 75 6.19 -14.79 -6.25
CA ASP A 75 7.29 -15.59 -6.79
C ASP A 75 8.33 -15.94 -5.71
N LYS A 76 8.42 -17.23 -5.38
CA LYS A 76 9.51 -17.78 -4.57
C LYS A 76 10.80 -17.67 -5.39
N SER A 77 11.77 -16.89 -4.91
CA SER A 77 13.13 -16.76 -5.48
C SER A 77 13.97 -18.03 -5.25
N SER A 78 13.37 -19.22 -5.37
CA SER A 78 13.87 -20.46 -4.77
C SER A 78 14.82 -21.28 -5.65
N LEU A 79 15.07 -20.89 -6.91
CA LEU A 79 15.77 -21.81 -7.83
C LEU A 79 16.87 -21.19 -8.69
N SER A 80 17.35 -19.98 -8.37
CA SER A 80 18.52 -19.41 -9.05
C SER A 80 19.78 -19.42 -8.15
N THR A 81 20.85 -20.05 -8.63
CA THR A 81 22.22 -19.80 -8.14
C THR A 81 22.78 -18.46 -8.66
N SER A 82 21.93 -17.59 -9.22
CA SER A 82 22.31 -16.35 -9.89
C SER A 82 21.49 -15.19 -9.37
N VAL A 83 22.18 -14.12 -8.99
CA VAL A 83 21.62 -12.83 -8.56
C VAL A 83 20.89 -12.11 -9.72
N ILE A 84 21.05 -12.60 -10.95
CA ILE A 84 20.38 -12.11 -12.15
C ILE A 84 19.32 -13.14 -12.57
N PRO A 85 18.02 -12.78 -12.60
CA PRO A 85 16.98 -13.66 -13.11
C PRO A 85 17.32 -14.12 -14.53
N GLY A 86 17.43 -15.44 -14.74
CA GLY A 86 17.69 -16.05 -16.05
C GLY A 86 19.17 -16.16 -16.50
N GLY A 87 20.16 -15.82 -15.66
CA GLY A 87 21.57 -15.84 -16.03
C GLY A 87 22.39 -16.93 -15.34
N GLY A 88 22.22 -18.20 -15.71
CA GLY A 88 23.11 -19.30 -15.31
C GLY A 88 24.15 -19.61 -16.40
N LYS A 89 25.37 -20.02 -16.03
CA LYS A 89 26.48 -20.30 -16.96
C LYS A 89 26.41 -21.69 -17.63
N ASP A 90 25.39 -22.47 -17.35
CA ASP A 90 25.25 -23.85 -17.85
C ASP A 90 23.86 -24.06 -18.44
N VAL A 91 23.81 -24.27 -19.75
CA VAL A 91 22.58 -24.49 -20.53
C VAL A 91 22.04 -25.92 -20.42
N THR A 92 22.78 -26.83 -19.77
CA THR A 92 22.41 -28.26 -19.65
C THR A 92 21.90 -28.66 -18.26
N ALA A 93 21.97 -27.77 -17.28
CA ALA A 93 21.49 -28.01 -15.94
C ALA A 93 19.95 -28.11 -15.91
N LYS A 94 19.42 -29.28 -15.53
CA LYS A 94 17.97 -29.57 -15.45
C LYS A 94 17.34 -29.31 -14.07
N ASP A 95 18.14 -28.89 -13.08
CA ASP A 95 17.67 -28.48 -11.76
C ASP A 95 17.63 -26.94 -11.68
N GLY A 96 16.44 -26.35 -11.74
CA GLY A 96 16.23 -24.90 -11.56
C GLY A 96 15.26 -24.26 -12.55
N GLU A 97 15.05 -22.95 -12.40
CA GLU A 97 14.03 -22.07 -13.01
C GLU A 97 13.88 -22.12 -14.55
N ILE A 98 14.70 -22.89 -15.25
CA ILE A 98 14.63 -23.07 -16.70
C ILE A 98 13.32 -23.79 -17.11
N MET A 99 12.72 -24.56 -16.20
CA MET A 99 11.41 -25.20 -16.44
C MET A 99 10.19 -24.29 -16.19
N LYS A 100 10.33 -23.05 -15.70
CA LYS A 100 9.17 -22.13 -15.56
C LYS A 100 8.86 -21.37 -16.86
N ALA A 101 9.78 -21.40 -17.83
CA ALA A 101 9.52 -20.93 -19.19
C ALA A 101 8.76 -21.96 -20.05
N GLN A 102 8.64 -23.21 -19.59
CA GLN A 102 7.99 -24.31 -20.30
C GLN A 102 7.00 -25.10 -19.43
N THR A 103 6.53 -24.55 -18.31
CA THR A 103 5.24 -24.98 -17.79
C THR A 103 4.19 -24.45 -18.76
N ASN A 104 3.73 -25.31 -19.67
CA ASN A 104 2.50 -25.13 -20.46
C ASN A 104 1.32 -25.05 -19.48
N ASP A 105 1.23 -24.00 -18.68
CA ASP A 105 0.02 -23.65 -17.94
C ASP A 105 -0.87 -22.88 -18.91
N PRO A 106 -1.94 -23.50 -19.44
CA PRO A 106 -2.79 -22.87 -20.43
C PRO A 106 -3.42 -21.58 -19.89
N ALA A 107 -3.60 -21.47 -18.56
CA ALA A 107 -4.14 -20.28 -17.93
C ALA A 107 -3.14 -19.10 -17.97
N ALA A 108 -1.87 -19.36 -17.63
CA ALA A 108 -0.82 -18.35 -17.68
C ALA A 108 -0.58 -17.85 -19.11
N ASP A 109 -0.56 -18.75 -20.10
CA ASP A 109 -0.40 -18.38 -21.51
C ASP A 109 -1.61 -17.61 -22.06
N ALA A 110 -2.83 -18.01 -21.67
CA ALA A 110 -4.04 -17.27 -22.03
C ALA A 110 -4.05 -15.85 -21.43
N GLN A 111 -3.52 -15.68 -20.21
CA GLN A 111 -3.39 -14.36 -19.59
C GLN A 111 -2.36 -13.50 -20.35
N ARG A 112 -1.17 -14.05 -20.65
CA ARG A 112 -0.13 -13.32 -21.41
C ARG A 112 -0.65 -12.83 -22.77
N ARG A 113 -1.41 -13.66 -23.49
CA ARG A 113 -2.02 -13.27 -24.77
C ARG A 113 -3.04 -12.14 -24.59
N ARG A 114 -3.87 -12.19 -23.55
CA ARG A 114 -4.82 -11.10 -23.22
C ARG A 114 -4.09 -9.80 -22.94
N ASP A 115 -3.04 -9.84 -22.12
CA ASP A 115 -2.24 -8.66 -21.80
C ASP A 115 -1.56 -8.06 -23.05
N GLN A 116 -1.07 -8.91 -23.96
CA GLN A 116 -0.46 -8.47 -25.23
C GLN A 116 -1.47 -7.74 -26.12
N ILE A 117 -2.65 -8.34 -26.34
CA ILE A 117 -3.72 -7.73 -27.14
C ILE A 117 -4.17 -6.40 -26.53
N GLU A 118 -4.29 -6.34 -25.20
CA GLU A 118 -4.65 -5.10 -24.51
C GLU A 118 -3.56 -4.04 -24.64
N SER A 119 -2.29 -4.41 -24.48
CA SER A 119 -1.15 -3.48 -24.68
C SER A 119 -1.15 -2.89 -26.09
N GLU A 120 -1.48 -3.69 -27.11
CA GLU A 120 -1.63 -3.21 -28.49
C GLU A 120 -2.78 -2.22 -28.64
N ARG A 121 -3.94 -2.47 -28.00
CA ARG A 121 -5.07 -1.53 -27.97
C ARG A 121 -4.69 -0.20 -27.32
N LEU A 122 -4.00 -0.24 -26.18
CA LEU A 122 -3.54 0.96 -25.49
C LEU A 122 -2.50 1.74 -26.33
N ARG A 123 -1.61 1.04 -27.03
CA ARG A 123 -0.69 1.68 -28.00
C ARG A 123 -1.45 2.31 -29.17
N GLY A 124 -2.52 1.68 -29.64
CA GLY A 124 -3.43 2.24 -30.64
C GLY A 124 -4.09 3.53 -30.16
N LEU A 125 -4.64 3.52 -28.94
CA LEU A 125 -5.24 4.70 -28.31
C LEU A 125 -4.21 5.82 -28.11
N LYS A 126 -2.98 5.49 -27.70
CA LYS A 126 -1.88 6.46 -27.59
C LYS A 126 -1.63 7.16 -28.93
N LYS A 127 -1.46 6.38 -30.01
CA LYS A 127 -1.24 6.94 -31.36
C LYS A 127 -2.42 7.81 -31.81
N ARG A 128 -3.64 7.39 -31.51
CA ARG A 128 -4.86 8.16 -31.80
C ARG A 128 -4.86 9.52 -31.09
N LEU A 129 -4.51 9.55 -29.81
CA LEU A 129 -4.38 10.81 -29.06
C LEU A 129 -3.26 11.69 -29.61
N GLU A 130 -2.10 11.11 -29.94
CA GLU A 130 -0.98 11.84 -30.57
C GLU A 130 -1.42 12.49 -31.89
N GLN A 131 -2.18 11.78 -32.73
CA GLN A 131 -2.74 12.31 -33.97
C GLN A 131 -3.73 13.46 -33.73
N ILE A 132 -4.58 13.36 -32.71
CA ILE A 132 -5.53 14.43 -32.38
C ILE A 132 -4.80 15.68 -31.90
N ILE A 133 -3.78 15.52 -31.04
CA ILE A 133 -2.92 16.61 -30.57
C ILE A 133 -2.19 17.26 -31.75
N GLU A 134 -1.72 16.45 -32.71
CA GLU A 134 -1.05 16.94 -33.90
C GLU A 134 -2.01 17.61 -34.86
N ASN A 135 -3.20 17.10 -35.10
CA ASN A 135 -4.11 17.63 -36.11
C ASN A 135 -4.94 18.82 -35.64
N ASN A 136 -5.15 18.99 -34.34
CA ASN A 136 -5.88 20.12 -33.77
C ASN A 136 -4.90 21.30 -33.49
N PRO A 137 -5.01 22.45 -34.18
CA PRO A 137 -4.12 23.59 -33.96
C PRO A 137 -4.09 24.09 -32.50
N VAL A 138 -5.23 24.00 -31.81
CA VAL A 138 -5.36 24.43 -30.41
C VAL A 138 -4.66 23.48 -29.46
N LEU A 139 -4.65 22.17 -29.72
CA LEU A 139 -3.93 21.20 -28.89
C LEU A 139 -2.43 21.18 -29.20
N ARG A 140 -2.06 21.40 -30.47
CA ARG A 140 -0.67 21.38 -30.94
C ARG A 140 0.23 22.34 -30.17
N GLN A 141 -0.26 23.54 -29.83
CA GLN A 141 0.46 24.51 -29.00
C GLN A 141 0.74 24.04 -27.57
N PHE A 142 0.00 23.05 -27.06
CA PHE A 142 0.18 22.46 -25.74
C PHE A 142 0.92 21.12 -25.77
N ARG A 143 1.39 20.64 -26.92
CA ARG A 143 2.14 19.38 -27.05
C ARG A 143 3.24 19.21 -25.97
N PRO A 144 4.06 20.22 -25.63
CA PRO A 144 5.10 20.05 -24.61
C PRO A 144 4.56 19.80 -23.19
N GLN A 145 3.30 20.17 -22.94
CA GLN A 145 2.60 20.02 -21.67
C GLN A 145 1.78 18.72 -21.61
N LEU A 146 1.70 17.96 -22.71
CA LEU A 146 0.94 16.72 -22.82
C LEU A 146 1.91 15.54 -22.96
N LEU A 147 2.14 14.82 -21.87
CA LEU A 147 3.00 13.63 -21.87
C LEU A 147 2.15 12.36 -21.92
N LEU A 148 2.42 11.50 -22.90
CA LEU A 148 1.72 10.24 -23.09
C LEU A 148 2.69 9.07 -23.02
N ASP A 149 2.49 8.16 -22.06
CA ASP A 149 3.38 7.03 -21.84
C ASP A 149 2.63 5.74 -21.46
N ILE A 150 3.16 4.59 -21.88
CA ILE A 150 2.61 3.28 -21.50
C ILE A 150 3.32 2.84 -20.22
N THR A 151 2.54 2.59 -19.17
CA THR A 151 2.99 2.14 -17.86
C THR A 151 2.56 0.70 -17.59
N SER A 152 2.96 0.13 -16.45
CA SER A 152 2.47 -1.16 -15.97
C SER A 152 0.97 -1.19 -15.66
N GLU A 153 0.38 -0.02 -15.39
CA GLU A 153 -1.06 0.13 -15.07
C GLU A 153 -1.90 0.39 -16.32
N GLY A 154 -1.31 0.89 -17.41
CA GLY A 154 -2.01 1.14 -18.67
C GLY A 154 -1.44 2.32 -19.45
N LEU A 155 -2.30 3.09 -20.13
CA LEU A 155 -1.89 4.32 -20.83
C LEU A 155 -2.05 5.52 -19.90
N ARG A 156 -0.94 6.20 -19.59
CA ARG A 156 -0.93 7.41 -18.79
C ARG A 156 -0.83 8.64 -19.69
N ILE A 157 -1.68 9.63 -19.39
CA ILE A 157 -1.75 10.94 -20.04
C ILE A 157 -1.57 11.98 -18.94
N GLN A 158 -0.47 12.74 -18.98
CA GLN A 158 -0.17 13.79 -18.02
C GLN A 158 -0.32 15.15 -18.69
N ILE A 159 -1.05 16.04 -18.03
CA ILE A 159 -1.23 17.43 -18.43
C ILE A 159 -0.49 18.29 -17.39
N LEU A 160 0.62 18.89 -17.82
CA LEU A 160 1.54 19.64 -16.97
C LEU A 160 1.25 21.14 -16.97
N ASP A 161 1.43 21.78 -15.84
CA ASP A 161 1.54 23.24 -15.77
C ASP A 161 2.92 23.73 -16.23
N THR A 162 2.96 24.97 -16.69
CA THR A 162 4.20 25.74 -16.86
C THR A 162 4.01 27.13 -16.26
N GLN A 163 5.09 27.86 -15.96
CA GLN A 163 4.97 29.18 -15.32
C GLN A 163 4.08 30.15 -16.10
N ASN A 164 4.20 30.15 -17.43
CA ASN A 164 3.48 31.11 -18.28
C ASN A 164 2.13 30.58 -18.76
N ARG A 165 1.82 29.29 -18.55
CA ARG A 165 0.57 28.64 -18.97
C ARG A 165 0.14 27.58 -17.94
N PRO A 166 -0.44 27.99 -16.80
CA PRO A 166 -0.96 27.07 -15.78
C PRO A 166 -2.33 26.48 -16.20
N MET A 167 -2.63 25.21 -15.96
CA MET A 167 -3.91 24.60 -16.35
C MET A 167 -5.09 25.01 -15.46
N PHE A 168 -4.78 25.55 -14.30
CA PHE A 168 -5.73 26.06 -13.31
C PHE A 168 -5.32 27.44 -12.86
N ARG A 169 -6.30 28.23 -12.43
CA ARG A 169 -6.01 29.49 -11.74
C ARG A 169 -5.17 29.23 -10.49
N THR A 170 -4.27 30.16 -10.18
CA THR A 170 -3.40 30.10 -9.01
C THR A 170 -4.23 29.91 -7.73
N GLY A 171 -3.90 28.89 -6.94
CA GLY A 171 -4.60 28.59 -5.68
C GLY A 171 -6.07 28.17 -5.84
N SER A 172 -6.49 27.79 -7.04
CA SER A 172 -7.88 27.42 -7.35
C SER A 172 -7.96 26.10 -8.13
N ALA A 173 -9.11 25.45 -8.02
CA ALA A 173 -9.51 24.31 -8.84
C ALA A 173 -10.24 24.71 -10.13
N ALA A 174 -10.43 26.01 -10.39
CA ALA A 174 -11.02 26.50 -11.62
C ALA A 174 -10.06 26.27 -12.80
N VAL A 175 -10.52 25.49 -13.78
CA VAL A 175 -9.78 25.21 -15.03
C VAL A 175 -9.66 26.45 -15.90
N GLU A 176 -8.51 26.62 -16.54
CA GLU A 176 -8.33 27.61 -17.59
C GLU A 176 -9.02 27.19 -18.90
N PRO A 177 -9.39 28.13 -19.80
CA PRO A 177 -10.10 27.81 -21.04
C PRO A 177 -9.42 26.76 -21.91
N TYR A 178 -8.08 26.78 -21.98
CA TYR A 178 -7.33 25.78 -22.76
C TYR A 178 -7.31 24.40 -22.10
N MET A 179 -7.23 24.33 -20.76
CA MET A 179 -7.35 23.05 -20.04
C MET A 179 -8.71 22.41 -20.30
N ARG A 180 -9.78 23.23 -20.26
CA ARG A 180 -11.12 22.80 -20.65
C ARG A 180 -11.14 22.22 -22.06
N THR A 181 -10.56 22.93 -23.04
CA THR A 181 -10.51 22.42 -24.43
C THR A 181 -9.74 21.10 -24.51
N ILE A 182 -8.58 20.99 -23.88
CA ILE A 182 -7.76 19.75 -23.87
C ILE A 182 -8.59 18.58 -23.33
N LEU A 183 -9.21 18.73 -22.17
CA LEU A 183 -9.99 17.66 -21.54
C LEU A 183 -11.21 17.28 -22.39
N ARG A 184 -11.89 18.26 -22.97
CA ARG A 184 -13.09 18.00 -23.79
C ARG A 184 -12.76 17.28 -25.10
N GLU A 185 -11.60 17.55 -25.69
CA GLU A 185 -11.13 16.84 -26.88
C GLU A 185 -10.66 15.41 -26.55
N ILE A 186 -10.07 15.21 -25.37
CA ILE A 186 -9.62 13.87 -24.91
C ILE A 186 -10.82 13.00 -24.53
N GLY A 187 -11.86 13.57 -23.91
CA GLY A 187 -13.01 12.85 -23.35
C GLY A 187 -13.63 11.80 -24.27
N PRO A 188 -14.08 12.15 -25.49
CA PRO A 188 -14.65 11.21 -26.46
C PRO A 188 -13.69 10.08 -26.86
N VAL A 189 -12.40 10.40 -27.00
CA VAL A 189 -11.38 9.44 -27.43
C VAL A 189 -11.20 8.35 -26.37
N LEU A 190 -11.35 8.69 -25.10
CA LEU A 190 -11.32 7.71 -24.03
C LEU A 190 -12.42 6.66 -24.20
N ASN A 191 -13.58 7.00 -24.77
CA ASN A 191 -14.68 6.04 -24.97
C ASN A 191 -14.40 5.00 -26.07
N GLU A 192 -13.38 5.18 -26.91
CA GLU A 192 -13.05 4.22 -27.98
C GLU A 192 -12.64 2.84 -27.43
N LEU A 193 -12.22 2.76 -26.17
CA LEU A 193 -11.92 1.52 -25.46
C LEU A 193 -12.86 1.31 -24.27
N PRO A 194 -13.16 0.06 -23.86
CA PRO A 194 -14.01 -0.21 -22.70
C PRO A 194 -13.31 0.03 -21.34
N ASN A 195 -11.99 0.23 -21.36
CA ASN A 195 -11.13 0.35 -20.18
C ASN A 195 -11.54 1.49 -19.25
N LYS A 196 -11.55 1.25 -17.93
CA LYS A 196 -11.82 2.27 -16.92
C LYS A 196 -10.66 3.27 -16.77
N VAL A 197 -10.96 4.42 -16.17
CA VAL A 197 -10.04 5.54 -16.02
C VAL A 197 -9.82 5.86 -14.55
N SER A 198 -8.55 6.02 -14.16
CA SER A 198 -8.15 6.58 -12.86
C SER A 198 -7.62 7.99 -13.08
N LEU A 199 -8.09 8.94 -12.28
CA LEU A 199 -7.68 10.34 -12.37
C LEU A 199 -6.95 10.76 -11.10
N SER A 200 -5.79 11.40 -11.23
CA SER A 200 -5.08 11.97 -10.08
C SER A 200 -4.65 13.40 -10.32
N GLY A 201 -4.76 14.21 -9.26
CA GLY A 201 -4.24 15.58 -9.20
C GLY A 201 -2.99 15.65 -8.36
N HIS A 202 -2.04 16.46 -8.82
CA HIS A 202 -0.77 16.72 -8.14
C HIS A 202 -0.56 18.23 -8.05
N THR A 203 0.07 18.69 -6.98
CA THR A 203 0.47 20.08 -6.76
C THR A 203 1.97 20.15 -6.50
N ASP A 204 2.53 21.35 -6.53
CA ASP A 204 3.88 21.61 -6.05
C ASP A 204 3.91 21.76 -4.52
N SER A 205 5.12 21.83 -3.95
CA SER A 205 5.32 22.05 -2.51
C SER A 205 5.13 23.51 -2.09
N ALA A 206 4.62 24.37 -2.97
CA ALA A 206 4.32 25.75 -2.61
C ALA A 206 3.22 25.74 -1.54
N LYS A 207 3.45 26.46 -0.44
CA LYS A 207 2.44 26.57 0.63
C LYS A 207 1.21 27.25 0.08
N TYR A 208 0.04 26.67 0.35
CA TYR A 208 -1.22 27.32 0.04
C TYR A 208 -1.36 28.59 0.89
N MET A 209 -1.28 29.75 0.24
CA MET A 209 -1.23 31.06 0.91
C MET A 209 -2.62 31.62 1.27
N MET A 210 -3.71 30.98 0.84
CA MET A 210 -5.07 31.51 1.01
C MET A 210 -5.69 31.08 2.36
N GLY A 211 -5.09 31.52 3.47
CA GLY A 211 -5.69 31.84 4.79
C GLY A 211 -6.70 30.91 5.50
N GLN A 212 -7.18 29.83 4.89
CA GLN A 212 -8.13 28.91 5.47
C GLN A 212 -7.34 27.81 6.18
N ARG A 213 -7.43 27.75 7.51
CA ARG A 213 -6.70 26.78 8.35
C ARG A 213 -6.88 25.31 7.95
N ALA A 214 -7.89 24.99 7.14
CA ALA A 214 -8.23 23.64 6.72
C ALA A 214 -7.96 23.33 5.23
N TYR A 215 -7.65 24.33 4.39
CA TYR A 215 -7.47 24.08 2.96
C TYR A 215 -5.98 24.03 2.62
N SER A 216 -5.55 22.89 2.08
CA SER A 216 -4.16 22.59 1.77
C SER A 216 -4.01 22.06 0.34
N ASN A 217 -2.79 21.67 0.01
CA ASN A 217 -2.48 21.02 -1.25
C ASN A 217 -3.21 19.68 -1.42
N TRP A 218 -3.64 19.02 -0.34
CA TRP A 218 -4.48 17.83 -0.40
C TRP A 218 -5.84 18.14 -1.01
N GLU A 219 -6.59 19.09 -0.43
CA GLU A 219 -7.89 19.52 -0.93
C GLU A 219 -7.76 20.06 -2.37
N LEU A 220 -6.76 20.91 -2.63
CA LEU A 220 -6.52 21.47 -3.95
C LEU A 220 -6.27 20.40 -5.02
N SER A 221 -5.46 19.39 -4.71
CA SER A 221 -5.14 18.32 -5.65
C SER A 221 -6.37 17.46 -5.97
N ALA A 222 -7.20 17.14 -4.97
CA ALA A 222 -8.44 16.40 -5.14
C ALA A 222 -9.49 17.21 -5.93
N ASP A 223 -9.65 18.49 -5.62
CA ASP A 223 -10.60 19.38 -6.29
C ASP A 223 -10.23 19.60 -7.76
N ARG A 224 -8.94 19.76 -8.07
CA ARG A 224 -8.45 19.88 -9.46
C ARG A 224 -8.66 18.59 -10.25
N ALA A 225 -8.48 17.43 -9.62
CA ALA A 225 -8.80 16.16 -10.23
C ALA A 225 -10.31 16.08 -10.51
N ASN A 226 -11.18 16.44 -9.56
CA ASN A 226 -12.62 16.46 -9.77
C ASN A 226 -13.09 17.48 -10.83
N ALA A 227 -12.49 18.68 -10.89
CA ALA A 227 -12.76 19.65 -11.94
C ALA A 227 -12.39 19.09 -13.32
N SER A 228 -11.27 18.37 -13.41
CA SER A 228 -10.84 17.70 -14.64
C SER A 228 -11.80 16.58 -15.06
N ARG A 229 -12.30 15.80 -14.09
CA ARG A 229 -13.35 14.79 -14.31
C ARG A 229 -14.61 15.42 -14.91
N GLN A 230 -15.07 16.53 -14.34
CA GLN A 230 -16.27 17.21 -14.83
C GLN A 230 -16.10 17.66 -16.29
N GLU A 231 -14.94 18.20 -16.66
CA GLU A 231 -14.68 18.63 -18.03
C GLU A 231 -14.52 17.46 -19.01
N LEU A 232 -13.95 16.33 -18.57
CA LEU A 232 -13.93 15.09 -19.39
C LEU A 232 -15.35 14.61 -19.70
N VAL A 233 -16.22 14.55 -18.69
CA VAL A 233 -17.63 14.15 -18.86
C VAL A 233 -18.38 15.17 -19.71
N ALA A 234 -18.18 16.47 -19.50
CA ALA A 234 -18.75 17.52 -20.35
C ALA A 234 -18.25 17.46 -21.79
N GLY A 235 -17.06 16.91 -22.02
CA GLY A 235 -16.51 16.60 -23.33
C GLY A 235 -17.13 15.39 -24.01
N GLY A 236 -17.90 14.57 -23.28
CA GLY A 236 -18.54 13.37 -23.79
C GLY A 236 -17.94 12.06 -23.27
N MET A 237 -16.98 12.08 -22.33
CA MET A 237 -16.54 10.86 -21.65
C MET A 237 -17.71 10.25 -20.88
N GLU A 238 -17.95 8.95 -21.04
CA GLU A 238 -18.99 8.23 -20.29
C GLU A 238 -18.68 8.26 -18.77
N GLU A 239 -19.67 8.64 -17.95
CA GLU A 239 -19.47 8.80 -16.50
C GLU A 239 -19.06 7.49 -15.81
N GLY A 240 -19.64 6.37 -16.26
CA GLY A 240 -19.33 5.03 -15.74
C GLY A 240 -17.89 4.58 -16.01
N LYS A 241 -17.10 5.30 -16.81
CA LYS A 241 -15.69 4.97 -17.05
C LYS A 241 -14.77 5.34 -15.90
N LEU A 242 -15.13 6.34 -15.11
CA LEU A 242 -14.31 6.76 -14.01
C LEU A 242 -14.34 5.71 -12.91
N LEU A 243 -13.19 5.14 -12.58
CA LEU A 243 -13.06 4.20 -11.47
C LEU A 243 -12.79 4.94 -10.16
N ARG A 244 -11.90 5.94 -10.18
CA ARG A 244 -11.51 6.69 -8.98
C ARG A 244 -10.89 8.05 -9.30
N VAL A 245 -10.93 8.92 -8.31
CA VAL A 245 -10.27 10.24 -8.28
C VAL A 245 -9.34 10.28 -7.07
N LEU A 246 -8.10 10.74 -7.27
CA LEU A 246 -7.07 10.83 -6.23
C LEU A 246 -6.53 12.26 -6.12
N GLY A 247 -6.38 12.76 -4.91
CA GLY A 247 -5.56 13.94 -4.61
C GLY A 247 -4.26 13.51 -3.96
N LEU A 248 -3.13 13.84 -4.57
CA LEU A 248 -1.80 13.40 -4.11
C LEU A 248 -0.92 14.54 -3.56
N ALA A 249 -1.45 15.76 -3.51
CA ALA A 249 -0.72 16.95 -3.10
C ALA A 249 0.67 17.00 -3.78
N ASP A 250 1.72 17.25 -3.00
CA ASP A 250 3.13 17.31 -3.42
C ASP A 250 3.92 16.03 -3.11
N THR A 251 3.25 14.93 -2.76
CA THR A 251 3.91 13.68 -2.33
C THR A 251 4.59 12.91 -3.47
N MET A 252 4.21 13.19 -4.72
CA MET A 252 4.74 12.56 -5.92
C MET A 252 5.24 13.60 -6.93
N PRO A 253 6.33 14.35 -6.65
CA PRO A 253 6.86 15.34 -7.57
C PRO A 253 7.43 14.67 -8.82
N LEU A 254 7.22 15.31 -9.98
CA LEU A 254 7.80 14.89 -11.25
C LEU A 254 9.28 15.29 -11.30
N GLU A 255 9.57 16.55 -10.96
CA GLU A 255 10.94 17.05 -10.79
C GLU A 255 11.29 17.04 -9.30
N LYS A 256 12.08 16.04 -8.88
CA LYS A 256 12.41 15.83 -7.47
C LYS A 256 13.40 16.86 -6.92
N ASN A 257 14.23 17.42 -7.79
CA ASN A 257 15.28 18.37 -7.38
C ASN A 257 14.74 19.77 -7.13
N ASP A 258 13.60 20.10 -7.74
CA ASP A 258 12.90 21.37 -7.54
C ASP A 258 11.43 21.10 -7.15
N PRO A 259 11.12 21.00 -5.84
CA PRO A 259 9.76 20.79 -5.35
C PRO A 259 8.77 21.89 -5.75
N LEU A 260 9.26 23.09 -6.07
CA LEU A 260 8.44 24.23 -6.49
C LEU A 260 8.26 24.31 -8.01
N ALA A 261 8.84 23.35 -8.75
CA ALA A 261 8.76 23.34 -10.20
C ALA A 261 7.30 23.27 -10.66
N PRO A 262 6.89 24.10 -11.64
CA PRO A 262 5.53 24.10 -12.18
C PRO A 262 5.06 22.75 -12.69
N VAL A 263 5.98 21.97 -13.25
CA VAL A 263 5.69 20.63 -13.80
C VAL A 263 5.21 19.64 -12.73
N ASN A 264 5.44 19.94 -11.44
CA ASN A 264 4.89 19.15 -10.34
C ASN A 264 3.37 19.34 -10.21
N ARG A 265 2.84 20.50 -10.61
CA ARG A 265 1.41 20.75 -10.74
C ARG A 265 0.92 20.13 -12.05
N ARG A 266 0.20 19.01 -11.93
CA ARG A 266 -0.25 18.23 -13.09
C ARG A 266 -1.49 17.41 -12.80
N ILE A 267 -2.21 17.08 -13.86
CA ILE A 267 -3.27 16.08 -13.84
C ILE A 267 -2.78 14.84 -14.57
N SER A 268 -2.96 13.68 -13.96
CA SER A 268 -2.64 12.39 -14.57
C SER A 268 -3.92 11.58 -14.78
N ILE A 269 -4.20 11.26 -16.03
CA ILE A 269 -5.29 10.39 -16.45
C ILE A 269 -4.66 9.05 -16.82
N VAL A 270 -5.10 7.95 -16.20
CA VAL A 270 -4.61 6.60 -16.51
C VAL A 270 -5.77 5.77 -17.04
N VAL A 271 -5.67 5.36 -18.30
CA VAL A 271 -6.56 4.36 -18.90
C VAL A 271 -6.04 2.99 -18.47
N LEU A 272 -6.76 2.34 -17.56
CA LEU A 272 -6.31 1.15 -16.86
C LEU A 272 -6.34 -0.07 -17.77
N ASN A 273 -5.33 -0.92 -17.67
CA ASN A 273 -5.40 -2.28 -18.20
C ASN A 273 -6.27 -3.17 -17.29
N GLN A 274 -6.70 -4.33 -17.78
CA GLN A 274 -7.59 -5.24 -17.07
C GLN A 274 -7.01 -5.69 -15.74
N ARG A 275 -5.69 -5.93 -15.66
CA ARG A 275 -5.02 -6.35 -14.43
C ARG A 275 -5.10 -5.27 -13.36
N ALA A 276 -4.73 -4.03 -13.68
CA ALA A 276 -4.76 -2.91 -12.75
C ALA A 276 -6.19 -2.59 -12.32
N GLN A 277 -7.15 -2.63 -13.27
CA GLN A 277 -8.56 -2.46 -12.94
C GLN A 277 -9.04 -3.53 -11.95
N ALA A 278 -8.79 -4.82 -12.23
CA ALA A 278 -9.19 -5.91 -11.35
C ALA A 278 -8.55 -5.83 -9.96
N GLN A 279 -7.28 -5.39 -9.88
CA GLN A 279 -6.60 -5.16 -8.61
C GLN A 279 -7.30 -4.08 -7.78
N PHE A 280 -7.62 -2.93 -8.36
CA PHE A 280 -8.31 -1.85 -7.63
C PHE A 280 -9.75 -2.23 -7.25
N GLU A 281 -10.46 -2.96 -8.11
CA GLU A 281 -11.80 -3.47 -7.78
C GLU A 281 -11.75 -4.50 -6.64
N ALA A 282 -10.76 -5.39 -6.63
CA ALA A 282 -10.55 -6.37 -5.56
C ALA A 282 -10.15 -5.72 -4.23
N GLU A 283 -9.27 -4.71 -4.25
CA GLU A 283 -8.91 -3.92 -3.06
C GLU A 283 -10.16 -3.29 -2.43
N ASN A 284 -11.01 -2.67 -3.25
CA ASN A 284 -12.27 -2.07 -2.79
C ASN A 284 -13.27 -3.11 -2.26
N ALA A 285 -13.40 -4.26 -2.94
CA ALA A 285 -14.29 -5.34 -2.49
C ALA A 285 -13.83 -5.96 -1.16
N SER A 286 -12.52 -6.16 -0.98
CA SER A 286 -11.97 -6.71 0.26
C SER A 286 -12.22 -5.79 1.46
N ALA A 287 -12.21 -4.46 1.26
CA ALA A 287 -12.57 -3.49 2.28
C ALA A 287 -14.07 -3.55 2.66
N ALA A 288 -14.94 -3.86 1.70
CA ALA A 288 -16.37 -4.06 1.96
C ALA A 288 -16.62 -5.31 2.81
N ASP A 289 -15.93 -6.42 2.55
CA ASP A 289 -16.07 -7.67 3.31
C ASP A 289 -15.67 -7.50 4.79
N VAL A 290 -14.61 -6.74 5.08
CA VAL A 290 -14.19 -6.41 6.45
C VAL A 290 -15.29 -5.63 7.19
N THR A 291 -15.94 -4.69 6.51
CA THR A 291 -17.01 -3.87 7.10
C THR A 291 -18.25 -4.70 7.41
N VAL A 292 -18.64 -5.60 6.50
CA VAL A 292 -19.79 -6.51 6.70
C VAL A 292 -19.54 -7.49 7.84
N GLN A 293 -18.31 -8.01 7.98
CA GLN A 293 -17.95 -8.90 9.08
C GLN A 293 -17.91 -8.16 10.43
N ALA A 294 -17.42 -6.93 10.48
CA ALA A 294 -17.44 -6.11 11.69
C ALA A 294 -18.87 -5.79 12.15
N GLN A 295 -19.77 -5.44 11.22
CA GLN A 295 -21.19 -5.20 11.53
C GLN A 295 -21.91 -6.46 11.99
N LYS A 296 -21.63 -7.63 11.40
CA LYS A 296 -22.17 -8.92 11.88
C LYS A 296 -21.64 -9.29 13.27
N GLY A 297 -20.38 -8.99 13.56
CA GLY A 297 -19.78 -9.20 14.88
C GLY A 297 -20.41 -8.33 15.96
N GLN A 298 -20.66 -7.05 15.66
CA GLN A 298 -21.35 -6.12 16.55
C GLN A 298 -22.81 -6.54 16.78
N ALA A 299 -23.54 -6.86 15.72
CA ALA A 299 -24.92 -7.34 15.84
C ALA A 299 -25.03 -8.65 16.65
N ALA A 300 -24.08 -9.57 16.51
CA ALA A 300 -24.02 -10.79 17.32
C ALA A 300 -23.73 -10.49 18.80
N GLN A 301 -22.85 -9.52 19.09
CA GLN A 301 -22.55 -9.08 20.45
C GLN A 301 -23.74 -8.37 21.11
N ASP A 302 -24.47 -7.54 20.36
CA ASP A 302 -25.67 -6.86 20.86
C ASP A 302 -26.80 -7.85 21.17
N VAL A 303 -26.99 -8.85 20.31
CA VAL A 303 -27.95 -9.94 20.56
C VAL A 303 -27.54 -10.78 21.77
N GLN A 304 -26.25 -11.07 21.93
CA GLN A 304 -25.72 -11.78 23.10
C GLN A 304 -25.91 -10.99 24.41
N ALA A 305 -25.71 -9.66 24.36
CA ALA A 305 -25.90 -8.77 25.50
C ALA A 305 -27.38 -8.65 25.89
N GLN A 306 -28.29 -8.57 24.90
CA GLN A 306 -29.73 -8.57 25.14
C GLN A 306 -30.22 -9.90 25.73
N LEU A 307 -29.75 -11.05 25.21
CA LEU A 307 -30.08 -12.38 25.76
C LEU A 307 -29.49 -12.59 27.17
N GLY A 308 -28.29 -12.07 27.43
CA GLY A 308 -27.68 -12.06 28.76
C GLY A 308 -28.49 -11.25 29.77
N SER A 309 -29.00 -10.08 29.37
CA SER A 309 -29.85 -9.23 30.22
C SER A 309 -31.24 -9.84 30.48
N ALA A 310 -31.82 -10.54 29.51
CA ALA A 310 -33.11 -11.21 29.64
C ALA A 310 -33.05 -12.46 30.55
N SER A 311 -31.95 -13.21 30.52
CA SER A 311 -31.75 -14.36 31.43
C SER A 311 -31.52 -13.95 32.88
N ALA A 312 -30.92 -12.79 33.12
CA ALA A 312 -30.77 -12.21 34.47
C ALA A 312 -32.12 -11.74 35.07
N ALA A 313 -33.06 -11.27 34.23
CA ALA A 313 -34.38 -10.85 34.68
C ALA A 313 -35.30 -12.03 35.05
N GLY A 314 -35.17 -13.19 34.38
CA GLY A 314 -35.99 -14.39 34.66
C GLY A 314 -35.59 -15.17 35.92
N ALA A 315 -34.37 -14.97 36.44
CA ALA A 315 -33.89 -15.67 37.64
C ALA A 315 -34.35 -15.04 38.97
N GLY A 316 -35.02 -13.87 38.92
CA GLY A 316 -35.48 -13.13 40.11
C GLY A 316 -36.83 -13.56 40.69
N GLU A 317 -37.64 -14.37 39.97
CA GLU A 317 -39.06 -14.55 40.32
C GLU A 317 -39.45 -15.96 40.82
N SER A 318 -38.48 -16.83 41.13
CA SER A 318 -38.71 -18.25 41.48
C SER A 318 -38.24 -18.67 42.89
N LYS A 319 -38.24 -17.78 43.89
CA LYS A 319 -38.03 -18.18 45.29
C LYS A 319 -38.86 -17.33 46.27
N GLY A 320 -39.94 -17.91 46.79
CA GLY A 320 -40.53 -17.42 48.05
C GLY A 320 -42.05 -17.48 48.19
N LYS A 321 -42.69 -18.63 47.98
CA LYS A 321 -43.98 -18.88 48.66
C LYS A 321 -44.11 -20.36 49.03
N GLY A 322 -43.86 -20.66 50.30
CA GLY A 322 -44.07 -22.00 50.87
C GLY A 322 -43.58 -22.10 52.31
N LYS A 323 -44.56 -22.17 53.23
CA LYS A 323 -44.50 -22.38 54.71
C LYS A 323 -44.17 -21.12 55.55
N GLY A 324 -44.93 -20.79 56.60
CA GLY A 324 -46.09 -21.44 57.24
C GLY A 324 -46.65 -20.58 58.38
N GLU A 325 -47.79 -21.04 58.90
CA GLU A 325 -48.63 -20.50 60.01
C GLU A 325 -49.47 -19.25 59.74
#